data_AF-A0A3D8JXD3-F1
#
_entry.id   AF-A0A3D8JXD3-F1
#
_cell.length_a   1.000
_cell.length_b   1.000
_cell.length_c   1.000
_cell.angle_alpha   90.00
_cell.angle_beta   90.00
_cell.angle_gamma   90.00
#
_symmetry.space_group_name_H-M   'P 1'
#
loop_
_entity.id
_entity.type
_entity.pdbx_description
1 polymer ?
#
loop_
_entity_poly.entity_id
_entity_poly.type
_entity_poly.pdbx_seq_one_letter_code
_entity_poly.pdbx_strand_id
1 'polypeptide(L)' 'MLLKLQSNLTRPDDFYEALIDMHRDMSDAQSQSANAQLILLLANHVGDQATLAEAMRIVREGVLGVPDKEALAAAA' A
#
# COMPACT_ATOMS: atom_id res chain seq x y z
N MET A 1 15.74 6.11 1.61
CA MET A 1 14.63 7.08 1.77
C MET A 1 13.97 6.82 3.12
N LEU A 2 13.17 7.74 3.66
CA LEU A 2 12.38 7.49 4.88
C LEU A 2 10.95 7.13 4.47
N LEU A 3 10.34 6.15 5.16
CA LEU A 3 8.94 5.78 4.93
C LEU A 3 8.01 6.93 5.35
N LYS A 4 7.08 7.31 4.47
CA LYS A 4 6.04 8.30 4.77
C LYS A 4 4.73 7.56 5.06
N LEU A 5 4.16 7.80 6.23
CA LEU A 5 2.88 7.20 6.66
C LEU A 5 1.66 8.07 6.31
N GLN A 6 1.88 9.33 5.99
CA GLN A 6 0.82 10.24 5.55
C GLN A 6 0.69 10.25 4.03
N SER A 7 -0.53 10.55 3.55
CA SER A 7 -0.78 10.67 2.11
C SER A 7 0.17 11.70 1.49
N ASN A 8 0.95 11.24 0.52
CA ASN A 8 1.86 12.06 -0.29
C ASN A 8 1.28 12.32 -1.69
N LEU A 9 0.02 11.93 -1.92
CA LEU A 9 -0.66 12.07 -3.21
C LEU A 9 -1.28 13.46 -3.31
N THR A 10 -1.02 14.16 -4.43
CA THR A 10 -1.62 15.48 -4.70
C THR A 10 -3.13 15.39 -4.91
N ARG A 11 -3.61 14.26 -5.44
CA ARG A 11 -5.03 13.97 -5.72
C ARG A 11 -5.34 12.54 -5.28
N PRO A 12 -5.60 12.32 -3.98
CA PRO A 12 -5.85 10.98 -3.46
C PRO A 12 -7.10 10.34 -4.09
N ASP A 13 -8.17 11.11 -4.27
CA ASP A 13 -9.46 10.61 -4.81
C ASP A 13 -9.30 10.02 -6.22
N ASP A 14 -8.64 10.74 -7.13
CA ASP A 14 -8.34 10.26 -8.48
C ASP A 14 -7.58 8.94 -8.48
N PHE A 15 -6.61 8.79 -7.55
CA PHE A 15 -5.83 7.57 -7.44
C PHE A 15 -6.67 6.41 -6.90
N TYR A 16 -7.53 6.66 -5.92
CA TYR A 16 -8.46 5.66 -5.41
C TYR A 16 -9.46 5.22 -6.48
N GLU A 17 -9.99 6.14 -7.28
CA GLU A 17 -10.86 5.83 -8.42
C GLU A 17 -10.14 4.94 -9.44
N ALA A 18 -8.91 5.31 -9.83
CA ALA A 18 -8.11 4.51 -10.75
C ALA A 18 -7.79 3.11 -10.22
N LEU A 19 -7.55 2.96 -8.90
CA LEU A 19 -7.35 1.66 -8.24
C LEU A 19 -8.60 0.79 -8.29
N ILE A 20 -9.78 1.38 -8.05
CA ILE A 20 -11.07 0.68 -8.14
C ILE A 20 -11.31 0.23 -9.57
N ASP A 21 -11.10 1.11 -10.54
CA ASP A 21 -11.30 0.81 -11.96
C ASP A 21 -10.30 -0.24 -12.46
N MET A 22 -9.07 -0.29 -11.94
CA MET A 22 -8.11 -1.35 -12.24
C MET A 22 -8.67 -2.75 -11.94
N HIS A 23 -9.53 -2.89 -10.93
CA HIS A 23 -10.12 -4.16 -10.53
C HIS A 23 -11.41 -4.53 -11.25
N ARG A 24 -11.95 -3.63 -12.09
CA ARG A 24 -13.20 -3.87 -12.81
C ARG A 24 -13.10 -5.12 -13.68
N ASP A 25 -14.17 -5.91 -13.68
CA ASP A 25 -14.31 -7.15 -14.46
C ASP A 25 -13.29 -8.26 -14.12
N MET A 26 -12.58 -8.16 -12.98
CA MET A 26 -11.67 -9.19 -12.48
C MET A 26 -12.35 -10.10 -11.45
N SER A 27 -11.99 -11.38 -11.47
CA SER A 27 -12.24 -12.29 -10.33
C SER A 27 -11.35 -11.93 -9.14
N ASP A 28 -11.70 -12.41 -7.95
CA ASP A 28 -10.90 -12.21 -6.73
C ASP A 28 -9.43 -12.65 -6.90
N ALA A 29 -9.20 -13.79 -7.56
CA ALA A 29 -7.86 -14.31 -7.82
C ALA A 29 -7.06 -13.40 -8.78
N GLN A 30 -7.72 -12.86 -9.81
CA GLN A 30 -7.10 -11.91 -10.73
C GLN A 30 -6.81 -10.58 -10.03
N SER A 31 -7.73 -10.09 -9.20
CA SER A 31 -7.57 -8.88 -8.39
C SER A 31 -6.37 -9.00 -7.43
N GLN A 32 -6.25 -10.13 -6.73
CA GLN A 32 -5.09 -10.42 -5.87
C GLN A 32 -3.78 -10.48 -6.67
N SER A 33 -3.79 -11.10 -7.85
CA SER A 33 -2.61 -11.16 -8.72
C SER A 33 -2.20 -9.76 -9.23
N ALA A 34 -3.17 -8.93 -9.62
CA ALA A 34 -2.93 -7.56 -10.06
C ALA A 34 -2.31 -6.72 -8.92
N ASN A 35 -2.83 -6.85 -7.70
CA ASN A 35 -2.27 -6.18 -6.52
C ASN A 35 -0.83 -6.62 -6.22
N ALA A 36 -0.54 -7.92 -6.28
CA ALA A 36 0.82 -8.42 -6.09
C ALA A 36 1.80 -7.85 -7.15
N GLN A 37 1.38 -7.79 -8.41
CA GLN A 37 2.18 -7.21 -9.49
C GLN A 37 2.40 -5.70 -9.30
N LEU A 38 1.35 -4.96 -8.94
CA LEU A 38 1.44 -3.53 -8.65
C LEU A 38 2.41 -3.26 -7.48
N ILE A 39 2.32 -4.03 -6.40
CA ILE A 39 3.24 -3.92 -5.26
C ILE A 39 4.69 -4.15 -5.69
N LEU A 40 4.97 -5.16 -6.52
CA LEU A 40 6.32 -5.43 -7.02
C LEU A 40 6.85 -4.32 -7.93
N LEU A 41 6.00 -3.76 -8.80
CA LEU A 41 6.37 -2.62 -9.64
C LEU A 41 6.72 -1.38 -8.80
N LEU A 42 5.89 -1.07 -7.80
CA LEU A 42 6.15 0.04 -6.88
C LEU A 42 7.38 -0.20 -6.02
N ALA A 43 7.61 -1.44 -5.57
CA ALA A 43 8.82 -1.81 -4.83
C ALA A 43 10.09 -1.58 -5.66
N ASN A 44 10.06 -1.95 -6.95
CA ASN A 44 11.15 -1.68 -7.88
C ASN A 44 11.35 -0.18 -8.11
N HIS A 45 10.27 0.61 -8.17
CA HIS A 45 10.36 2.06 -8.29
C HIS A 45 10.96 2.73 -7.04
N VAL A 46 10.62 2.24 -5.85
CA VAL A 46 11.18 2.73 -4.57
C VAL A 46 12.67 2.37 -4.45
N GLY A 47 13.06 1.14 -4.82
CA GLY A 47 14.45 0.70 -4.90
C GLY A 47 15.20 0.58 -3.57
N ASP A 48 14.56 0.86 -2.44
CA ASP A 48 15.15 0.85 -1.10
C ASP A 48 14.60 -0.30 -0.24
N GLN A 49 15.43 -1.33 -0.05
CA GLN A 49 15.06 -2.53 0.71
C GLN A 49 14.72 -2.24 2.19
N ALA A 50 15.40 -1.29 2.83
CA ALA A 50 15.13 -0.96 4.23
C ALA A 50 13.76 -0.28 4.38
N THR A 51 13.43 0.62 3.46
CA THR A 51 12.11 1.26 3.41
C THR A 51 10.99 0.21 3.19
N LEU A 52 11.20 -0.74 2.28
CA LEU A 52 10.24 -1.80 2.00
C LEU A 52 10.07 -2.77 3.18
N ALA A 53 11.17 -3.13 3.86
CA ALA A 53 11.14 -3.98 5.04
C ALA A 53 10.35 -3.34 6.18
N GLU A 54 10.55 -2.04 6.42
CA GLU A 54 9.82 -1.29 7.44
C GLU A 54 8.32 -1.19 7.11
N ALA A 55 7.97 -0.94 5.85
CA ALA A 55 6.57 -0.91 5.42
C ALA A 55 5.87 -2.27 5.66
N MET A 56 6.53 -3.38 5.33
CA MET A 56 6.01 -4.73 5.58
C MET A 56 5.82 -5.02 7.06
N ARG A 57 6.74 -4.56 7.92
CA ARG A 57 6.64 -4.69 9.38
C ARG A 57 5.40 -3.99 9.92
N ILE A 58 5.21 -2.72 9.56
CA ILE A 58 4.08 -1.89 10.02
C ILE A 58 2.74 -2.50 9.60
N VAL A 59 2.61 -2.90 8.32
CA VAL A 59 1.36 -3.53 7.82
C VAL A 59 1.07 -4.83 8.57
N ARG A 60 2.09 -5.68 8.76
CA ARG A 60 1.93 -6.95 9.47
C ARG A 60 1.48 -6.76 10.92
N GLU A 61 2.05 -5.78 11.62
CA GLU A 61 1.67 -5.46 13.01
C GLU A 61 0.24 -4.93 13.09
N GLY A 62 -0.14 -4.03 12.18
CA GLY A 62 -1.50 -3.47 12.11
C GLY A 62 -2.58 -4.52 11.83
N VAL A 63 -2.32 -5.46 10.91
CA VAL A 63 -3.27 -6.55 10.58
C VAL A 63 -3.40 -7.57 11.72
N LEU A 64 -2.30 -7.85 12.44
CA LEU A 64 -2.31 -8.78 13.57
C LEU A 64 -2.86 -8.16 14.87
N GLY A 65 -3.30 -6.90 14.82
CA GLY A 65 -3.87 -6.22 15.99
C GLY A 65 -2.84 -5.93 17.08
N VAL A 66 -1.55 -5.88 16.75
CA VAL A 66 -0.53 -5.27 17.62
C VAL A 66 -0.65 -3.77 17.39
N PRO A 67 -1.39 -3.03 18.23
CA PRO A 67 -1.82 -1.71 17.87
C PRO A 67 -0.74 -0.72 18.27
N ASP A 68 0.10 -0.32 17.33
CA ASP A 68 0.61 1.05 17.34
C ASP A 68 -0.54 1.95 16.91
N LYS A 69 -1.35 2.33 17.90
CA LYS A 69 -2.57 3.16 17.76
C LYS A 69 -2.30 4.50 17.04
N GLU A 70 -1.04 4.91 16.90
CA GLU A 70 -0.62 6.12 16.19
C GLU A 70 -0.47 5.93 14.67
N ALA A 71 -0.21 4.71 14.17
CA ALA A 71 0.15 4.50 12.75
C ALA A 71 -1.07 4.43 11.81
N LEU A 72 -2.19 3.86 12.25
CA LEU A 72 -3.38 3.68 11.40
C LEU A 72 -4.24 4.95 11.29
N ALA A 73 -4.20 5.81 12.31
CA ALA A 73 -4.94 7.09 12.32
C ALA A 73 -4.29 8.18 11.46
N ALA A 74 -3.05 7.99 11.02
CA ALA A 74 -2.32 8.94 10.16
C ALA A 74 -2.42 8.62 8.65
N ALA A 75 -3.00 7.47 8.30
CA ALA A 75 -3.08 6.94 6.94
C ALA A 75 -4.50 7.03 6.31
N ALA A 76 -5.47 7.61 7.02
CA ALA A 76 -6.81 7.97 6.54
C ALA A 76 -7.00 9.48 6.62
#